data_AF-A0A7K6ETK5-F1
#
_entry.id   AF-A0A7K6ETK5-F1
#
_cell.length_a   1.000
_cell.length_b   1.000
_cell.length_c   1.000
_cell.angle_alpha   90.00
_cell.angle_beta   90.00
_cell.angle_gamma   90.00
#
_symmetry.space_group_name_H-M   'P 1'
#
loop_
_entity.id
_entity.type
_entity.pdbx_description
1 polymer ?
#
loop_
_entity_poly.entity_id
_entity_poly.type
_entity_poly.pdbx_seq_one_letter_code
_entity_poly.pdbx_strand_id
1 'polypeptide(L)'
;ALLDLSGVHQVTGTWMGSTTLPCTYVPSEGFTERTLSWSMERDSSISTVFRRDDSGDHILLSKFRGRVSVPKDSPGNASLLIENLEMPDSGHYTCRVTWRSTDNSLMTREVTTTVKVVKVAATKPTIRAGELGLTVPAGASTSLTCEASGSPPISYRWFRGSPAG
;
A
#
# COMPACT_ATOMS: atom_id res chain seq x y z
N ALA A 1 29.77 3.86 -10.81
CA ALA A 1 28.45 4.53 -10.72
C ALA A 1 28.11 4.69 -9.25
N LEU A 2 27.57 5.85 -8.84
CA LEU A 2 27.18 6.07 -7.45
C LEU A 2 25.84 5.37 -7.21
N LEU A 3 25.80 4.41 -6.30
CA LEU A 3 24.54 3.86 -5.79
C LEU A 3 23.92 4.91 -4.88
N ASP A 4 22.85 5.55 -5.36
CA ASP A 4 22.07 6.47 -4.56
C ASP A 4 20.62 5.98 -4.45
N LEU A 5 20.02 6.22 -3.29
CA LEU A 5 18.63 5.86 -3.04
C LEU A 5 17.72 7.02 -3.43
N SER A 6 16.78 6.74 -4.31
CA SER A 6 15.69 7.64 -4.69
C SER A 6 14.43 7.28 -3.92
N GLY A 7 13.84 8.28 -3.28
CA GLY A 7 12.57 8.16 -2.56
C GLY A 7 11.85 9.50 -2.54
N VAL A 8 10.74 9.57 -1.80
CA VAL A 8 9.99 10.83 -1.61
C VAL A 8 10.05 11.27 -0.15
N HIS A 9 9.98 12.57 0.07
CA HIS A 9 10.03 13.11 1.43
C HIS A 9 8.77 12.80 2.25
N GLN A 10 7.61 12.73 1.60
CA GLN A 10 6.33 12.49 2.25
C GLN A 10 5.38 11.66 1.39
N VAL A 11 4.64 10.76 2.04
CA VAL A 11 3.54 9.99 1.45
C VAL A 11 2.30 10.16 2.33
N THR A 12 1.15 10.41 1.69
CA THR A 12 -0.15 10.42 2.38
C THR A 12 -0.90 9.12 2.07
N GLY A 13 -1.26 8.38 3.10
CA GLY A 13 -2.07 7.17 3.01
C GLY A 13 -3.47 7.39 3.59
N THR A 14 -4.47 6.74 3.03
CA THR A 14 -5.83 6.77 3.58
C THR A 14 -6.03 5.62 4.55
N TRP A 15 -6.66 5.87 5.70
CA TRP A 15 -7.03 4.84 6.66
C TRP A 15 -7.78 3.67 6.01
N MET A 16 -7.47 2.44 6.44
CA MET A 16 -7.93 1.17 5.82
C MET A 16 -7.50 0.94 4.37
N GLY A 17 -6.90 1.93 3.71
CA GLY A 17 -6.31 1.78 2.39
C GLY A 17 -4.90 1.18 2.46
N SER A 18 -4.25 1.20 1.31
CA SER A 18 -2.84 0.83 1.15
C SER A 18 -2.02 2.02 0.70
N THR A 19 -0.72 2.03 1.01
CA THR A 19 0.22 3.00 0.47
C THR A 19 1.56 2.35 0.19
N THR A 20 2.30 2.88 -0.77
CA THR A 20 3.65 2.41 -1.12
C THR A 20 4.65 3.50 -0.79
N LEU A 21 5.67 3.15 0.01
CA LEU A 21 6.77 4.03 0.34
C LEU A 21 7.88 3.81 -0.68
N PRO A 22 8.13 4.76 -1.60
CA PRO A 22 9.07 4.55 -2.68
C PRO A 22 10.50 4.57 -2.13
N CYS A 23 11.24 3.50 -2.42
CA CYS A 23 12.67 3.41 -2.22
C CYS A 23 13.24 2.65 -3.40
N THR A 24 13.94 3.35 -4.28
CA THR A 24 14.42 2.82 -5.54
C THR A 24 15.86 3.20 -5.78
N TYR A 25 16.58 2.39 -6.53
CA TYR A 25 17.95 2.65 -6.94
C TYR A 25 18.20 2.06 -8.31
N VAL A 26 19.22 2.57 -9.00
CA VAL A 26 19.66 2.01 -10.27
C VAL A 26 20.66 0.88 -9.97
N PRO A 27 20.35 -0.39 -10.29
CA PRO A 27 21.31 -1.48 -10.13
C PRO A 27 22.59 -1.17 -10.88
N SER A 28 23.73 -1.37 -10.23
CA SER A 28 25.05 -1.09 -10.81
C SER A 28 25.86 -2.38 -10.90
N GLU A 29 26.59 -2.53 -12.00
CA GLU A 29 27.49 -3.67 -12.19
C GLU A 29 28.53 -3.72 -11.06
N GLY A 30 28.81 -4.94 -10.58
CA GLY A 30 29.74 -5.17 -9.47
C GLY A 30 29.16 -4.93 -8.08
N PHE A 31 27.89 -4.56 -7.95
CA PHE A 31 27.22 -4.41 -6.66
C PHE A 31 26.04 -5.37 -6.54
N THR A 32 26.06 -6.20 -5.50
CA THR A 32 24.96 -7.11 -5.15
C THR A 32 24.27 -6.64 -3.87
N GLU A 33 22.94 -6.51 -3.90
CA GLU A 33 22.17 -6.23 -2.69
C GLU A 33 22.40 -7.32 -1.65
N ARG A 34 22.76 -6.92 -0.44
CA ARG A 34 23.06 -7.83 0.68
C ARG A 34 21.98 -7.80 1.74
N THR A 35 21.52 -6.60 2.08
CA THR A 35 20.43 -6.44 3.04
C THR A 35 19.57 -5.25 2.66
N LEU A 36 18.26 -5.40 2.83
CA LEU A 36 17.31 -4.31 2.82
C LEU A 36 16.61 -4.28 4.19
N SER A 37 16.47 -3.09 4.76
CA SER A 37 15.64 -2.90 5.95
C SER A 37 14.80 -1.64 5.83
N TRP A 38 13.55 -1.75 6.27
CA TRP A 38 12.71 -0.61 6.60
C TRP A 38 12.57 -0.52 8.10
N SER A 39 12.93 0.62 8.67
CA SER A 39 12.66 0.96 10.06
C SER A 39 11.63 2.08 10.13
N MET A 40 10.87 2.11 11.22
CA MET A 40 10.03 3.24 11.57
C MET A 40 10.58 3.89 12.85
N GLU A 41 10.54 5.21 12.89
CA GLU A 41 10.81 6.01 14.07
C GLU A 41 9.51 6.63 14.57
N ARG A 42 9.25 6.45 15.87
CA ARG A 42 8.13 7.06 16.58
C ARG A 42 8.55 7.40 17.99
N ASP A 43 8.27 8.61 18.45
CA ASP A 43 8.56 9.05 19.83
C ASP A 43 10.03 8.77 20.22
N SER A 44 10.96 9.01 19.29
CA SER A 44 12.41 8.72 19.39
C SER A 44 12.79 7.23 19.55
N SER A 45 11.83 6.32 19.34
CA SER A 45 12.06 4.87 19.31
C SER A 45 12.11 4.38 17.86
N ILE A 46 13.27 3.86 17.45
CA ILE A 46 13.46 3.25 16.14
C ILE A 46 13.17 1.75 16.23
N SER A 47 12.37 1.26 15.29
CA SER A 47 11.85 -0.10 15.27
C SER A 47 11.94 -0.67 13.86
N THR A 48 12.59 -1.83 13.69
CA THR A 48 12.69 -2.47 12.37
C THR A 48 11.34 -3.06 11.98
N VAL A 49 10.75 -2.57 10.90
CA VAL A 49 9.46 -3.06 10.39
C VAL A 49 9.67 -4.31 9.54
N PHE A 50 10.55 -4.19 8.55
CA PHE A 50 10.83 -5.22 7.56
C PHE A 50 12.34 -5.35 7.37
N ARG A 51 12.83 -6.57 7.21
CA ARG A 51 14.21 -6.87 6.86
C ARG A 51 14.26 -8.00 5.84
N ARG A 52 15.05 -7.83 4.79
CA ARG A 52 15.40 -8.86 3.82
C ARG A 52 16.90 -9.10 3.85
N ASP A 53 17.27 -10.36 3.99
CA ASP A 53 18.65 -10.85 3.91
C ASP A 53 18.69 -12.23 3.24
N ASP A 54 19.84 -12.90 3.26
CA ASP A 54 20.04 -14.23 2.67
C ASP A 54 19.05 -15.30 3.14
N SER A 55 18.45 -15.13 4.32
CA SER A 55 17.44 -16.07 4.86
C SER A 55 16.01 -15.76 4.42
N GLY A 56 15.79 -14.63 3.74
CA GLY A 56 14.51 -14.19 3.22
C GLY A 56 13.94 -12.96 3.93
N ASP A 57 12.61 -12.86 3.93
CA ASP A 57 11.86 -11.70 4.42
C ASP A 57 11.43 -11.90 5.86
N HIS A 58 11.70 -10.90 6.70
CA HIS A 58 11.39 -10.90 8.13
C HIS A 58 10.57 -9.66 8.48
N ILE A 59 9.46 -9.86 9.19
CA ILE A 59 8.62 -8.78 9.73
C ILE A 59 8.78 -8.78 11.25
N LEU A 60 9.58 -7.85 11.77
CA LEU A 60 10.01 -7.86 13.17
C LEU A 60 8.99 -7.18 14.09
N LEU A 61 8.29 -6.15 13.61
CA LEU A 61 7.21 -5.52 14.36
C LEU A 61 5.89 -6.26 14.14
N SER A 62 5.34 -6.81 15.22
CA SER A 62 4.10 -7.61 15.20
C SER A 62 2.92 -6.89 14.54
N LYS A 63 2.78 -5.57 14.77
CA LYS A 63 1.70 -4.76 14.19
C LYS A 63 1.70 -4.67 12.65
N PHE A 64 2.82 -5.01 12.00
CA PHE A 64 2.94 -5.00 10.53
C PHE A 64 2.86 -6.39 9.91
N ARG A 65 2.79 -7.45 10.71
CA ARG A 65 2.70 -8.83 10.19
C ARG A 65 1.45 -8.99 9.33
N GLY A 66 1.63 -9.49 8.12
CA GLY A 66 0.55 -9.67 7.14
C GLY A 66 0.03 -8.39 6.49
N ARG A 67 0.68 -7.24 6.72
CA ARG A 67 0.32 -5.96 6.11
C ARG A 67 1.43 -5.33 5.27
N VAL A 68 2.66 -5.84 5.35
CA VAL A 68 3.81 -5.24 4.65
C VAL A 68 4.47 -6.21 3.69
N SER A 69 4.92 -5.69 2.55
CA SER A 69 5.68 -6.45 1.57
C SER A 69 6.61 -5.56 0.76
N VAL A 70 7.66 -6.17 0.20
CA VAL A 70 8.58 -5.54 -0.75
C VAL A 70 8.67 -6.42 -2.00
N PRO A 71 8.63 -5.86 -3.22
CA PRO A 71 8.79 -6.60 -4.47
C PRO A 71 10.05 -7.50 -4.45
N LYS A 72 9.94 -8.74 -4.96
CA LYS A 72 11.07 -9.68 -5.05
C LYS A 72 11.70 -9.71 -6.43
N ASP A 73 10.88 -9.60 -7.47
CA ASP A 73 11.29 -9.78 -8.87
C ASP A 73 11.54 -8.45 -9.59
N SER A 74 11.90 -7.40 -8.85
CA SER A 74 12.14 -6.06 -9.38
C SER A 74 13.46 -5.50 -8.81
N PRO A 75 14.61 -5.86 -9.42
CA PRO A 75 15.91 -5.34 -9.01
C PRO A 75 15.90 -3.80 -9.01
N GLY A 76 16.43 -3.19 -7.96
CA GLY A 76 16.39 -1.73 -7.80
C GLY A 76 15.11 -1.20 -7.16
N ASN A 77 14.10 -2.03 -6.91
CA ASN A 77 12.88 -1.62 -6.24
C ASN A 77 12.80 -2.19 -4.82
N ALA A 78 13.16 -1.36 -3.85
CA ALA A 78 13.12 -1.63 -2.43
C ALA A 78 11.89 -0.99 -1.73
N SER A 79 10.86 -0.62 -2.49
CA SER A 79 9.70 0.08 -1.97
C SER A 79 8.86 -0.79 -1.04
N LEU A 80 8.38 -0.21 0.07
CA LEU A 80 7.55 -0.91 1.05
C LEU A 80 6.07 -0.65 0.77
N LEU A 81 5.31 -1.70 0.45
CA LEU A 81 3.86 -1.66 0.48
C LEU A 81 3.38 -1.85 1.92
N ILE A 82 2.48 -0.98 2.38
CA ILE A 82 1.76 -1.11 3.65
C ILE A 82 0.26 -1.15 3.33
N GLU A 83 -0.39 -2.26 3.64
CA GLU A 83 -1.83 -2.51 3.48
C GLU A 83 -2.57 -2.27 4.80
N ASN A 84 -3.89 -2.07 4.71
CA ASN A 84 -4.78 -1.90 5.86
C ASN A 84 -4.23 -0.84 6.84
N LEU A 85 -3.96 0.36 6.34
CA LEU A 85 -3.33 1.44 7.11
C LEU A 85 -4.12 1.83 8.36
N GLU A 86 -3.42 2.01 9.47
CA GLU A 86 -3.96 2.49 10.73
C GLU A 86 -3.37 3.86 11.12
N MET A 87 -4.08 4.65 11.93
CA MET A 87 -3.56 5.93 12.44
C MET A 87 -2.13 5.82 13.01
N PRO A 88 -1.81 4.78 13.83
CA PRO A 88 -0.48 4.62 14.43
C PRO A 88 0.63 4.19 13.46
N ASP A 89 0.31 4.01 12.17
CA ASP A 89 1.30 3.80 11.12
C ASP A 89 1.89 5.14 10.62
N SER A 90 1.36 6.29 11.04
CA SER A 90 2.00 7.58 10.76
C SER A 90 3.35 7.69 11.49
N GLY A 91 4.37 8.20 10.81
CA GLY A 91 5.72 8.33 11.36
C GLY A 91 6.79 8.51 10.30
N HIS A 92 8.06 8.48 10.71
CA HIS A 92 9.20 8.54 9.80
C HIS A 92 9.66 7.13 9.49
N TYR A 93 9.76 6.78 8.21
CA TYR A 93 10.19 5.48 7.76
C TYR A 93 11.50 5.62 7.01
N THR A 94 12.51 4.86 7.42
CA THR A 94 13.83 4.88 6.79
C THR A 94 14.04 3.59 6.03
N CYS A 95 14.22 3.70 4.72
CA CYS A 95 14.71 2.63 3.88
C CYS A 95 16.23 2.63 3.96
N ARG A 96 16.84 1.48 4.27
CA ARG A 96 18.28 1.30 4.30
C ARG A 96 18.64 0.07 3.47
N VAL A 97 19.52 0.26 2.50
CA VAL A 97 20.01 -0.80 1.62
C VAL A 97 21.51 -0.90 1.74
N THR A 98 22.01 -2.12 1.92
CA THR A 98 23.43 -2.44 1.94
C THR A 98 23.75 -3.28 0.71
N TRP A 99 24.74 -2.86 -0.07
CA TRP A 99 25.30 -3.60 -1.18
C TRP A 99 26.71 -4.10 -0.82
N ARG A 100 27.06 -5.25 -1.40
CA ARG A 100 28.42 -5.77 -1.44
C ARG A 100 29.01 -5.51 -2.83
N SER A 101 30.17 -4.89 -2.86
CA SER A 101 30.97 -4.67 -4.06
C SER A 101 31.84 -5.90 -4.39
N THR A 102 32.37 -5.99 -5.62
CA THR A 102 33.27 -7.07 -6.08
C THR A 102 34.57 -7.16 -5.28
N ASP A 103 35.04 -6.05 -4.71
CA ASP A 103 36.18 -6.00 -3.79
C ASP A 103 35.81 -6.42 -2.35
N ASN A 104 34.59 -6.94 -2.16
CA ASN A 104 34.00 -7.33 -0.89
C ASN A 104 33.78 -6.17 0.09
N SER A 105 33.90 -4.91 -0.36
CA SER A 105 33.51 -3.74 0.44
C SER A 105 31.99 -3.64 0.56
N LEU A 106 31.53 -3.04 1.68
CA LEU A 106 30.12 -2.81 1.93
C LEU A 106 29.78 -1.34 1.75
N MET A 107 28.75 -1.06 0.97
CA MET A 107 28.19 0.28 0.79
C MET A 107 26.77 0.27 1.32
N THR A 108 26.41 1.23 2.17
CA THR A 108 25.06 1.29 2.78
C THR A 108 24.46 2.65 2.58
N ARG A 109 23.35 2.82 1.89
CA ARG A 109 22.65 4.12 1.78
C ARG A 109 21.28 4.04 2.46
N GLU A 110 20.75 5.22 2.79
CA GLU A 110 19.44 5.34 3.42
C GLU A 110 18.67 6.56 2.90
N VAL A 111 17.34 6.44 2.89
CA VAL A 111 16.40 7.52 2.57
C VAL A 111 15.21 7.46 3.52
N THR A 112 14.80 8.63 4.02
CA THR A 112 13.70 8.74 4.99
C THR A 112 12.47 9.37 4.33
N THR A 113 11.33 8.70 4.52
CA THR A 113 10.02 9.12 4.04
C THR A 113 9.08 9.32 5.22
N THR A 114 8.40 10.46 5.27
CA THR A 114 7.37 10.74 6.28
C THR A 114 6.03 10.20 5.81
N VAL A 115 5.39 9.35 6.61
CA VAL A 115 4.06 8.79 6.32
C VAL A 115 3.01 9.50 7.14
N LYS A 116 1.97 10.00 6.46
CA LYS A 116 0.80 10.60 7.10
C LYS A 116 -0.44 9.79 6.76
N VAL A 117 -1.05 9.18 7.77
CA VAL A 117 -2.32 8.48 7.60
C VAL A 117 -3.48 9.43 7.89
N VAL A 118 -4.37 9.60 6.92
CA VAL A 118 -5.53 10.50 7.03
C VAL A 118 -6.85 9.72 7.01
N LYS A 119 -7.83 10.22 7.77
CA LYS A 119 -9.23 9.84 7.58
C LYS A 119 -9.82 10.80 6.57
N VAL A 120 -10.32 10.27 5.46
CA VAL A 120 -11.19 11.03 4.56
C VAL A 120 -12.59 11.09 5.15
N ALA A 121 -13.31 12.20 4.91
CA ALA A 121 -14.68 12.32 5.37
C ALA A 121 -15.53 11.20 4.76
N ALA A 122 -16.19 10.42 5.62
CA ALA A 122 -17.10 9.39 5.17
C ALA A 122 -18.28 10.04 4.43
N THR A 123 -18.50 9.65 3.18
CA THR A 123 -19.65 10.09 2.39
C THR A 123 -20.73 9.03 2.49
N LYS A 124 -21.96 9.47 2.79
CA LYS A 124 -23.12 8.57 2.87
C LYS A 124 -23.28 7.85 1.52
N PRO A 125 -23.55 6.53 1.51
CA PRO A 125 -23.85 5.81 0.27
C PRO A 125 -25.04 6.46 -0.43
N THR A 126 -24.83 6.84 -1.69
CA THR A 126 -25.88 7.29 -2.60
C THR A 126 -26.11 6.24 -3.65
N ILE A 127 -27.37 5.86 -3.84
CA ILE A 127 -27.80 4.90 -4.84
C ILE A 127 -28.43 5.67 -5.99
N ARG A 128 -27.94 5.42 -7.20
CA ARG A 128 -28.57 5.86 -8.45
C ARG A 128 -29.11 4.64 -9.16
N ALA A 129 -30.44 4.51 -9.19
CA ALA A 129 -31.08 3.52 -10.02
C ALA A 129 -30.82 3.85 -11.50
N GLY A 130 -30.73 2.81 -12.33
CA GLY A 130 -30.72 2.93 -13.77
C GLY A 130 -32.07 3.41 -14.32
N GLU A 131 -32.42 2.94 -15.51
CA GLU A 131 -33.65 3.37 -16.19
C GLU A 131 -34.91 3.07 -15.36
N LEU A 132 -35.65 4.12 -15.03
CA LEU A 132 -36.91 4.05 -14.29
C LEU A 132 -38.06 3.84 -15.27
N GLY A 133 -38.98 2.92 -14.96
CA GLY A 133 -40.20 2.73 -15.76
C GLY A 133 -40.04 1.80 -16.96
N LEU A 134 -39.19 0.78 -16.87
CA LEU A 134 -39.01 -0.19 -17.95
C LEU A 134 -40.25 -1.05 -18.16
N THR A 135 -40.80 -1.04 -19.38
CA THR A 135 -41.88 -1.94 -19.81
C THR A 135 -41.31 -3.05 -20.68
N VAL A 136 -41.53 -4.29 -20.28
CA VAL A 136 -40.93 -5.47 -20.93
C VAL A 136 -42.06 -6.40 -21.39
N PRO A 137 -42.06 -6.84 -22.66
CA PRO A 137 -43.02 -7.81 -23.17
C PRO A 137 -42.99 -9.13 -22.36
N ALA A 138 -44.14 -9.78 -22.24
CA ALA A 138 -44.23 -11.07 -21.56
C ALA A 138 -43.30 -12.10 -22.24
N GLY A 139 -42.43 -12.73 -21.45
CA GLY A 139 -41.44 -13.70 -21.92
C GLY A 139 -40.10 -13.12 -22.36
N ALA A 140 -39.94 -11.80 -22.43
CA ALA A 140 -38.64 -11.16 -22.67
C ALA A 140 -37.84 -11.01 -21.37
N SER A 141 -36.51 -10.96 -21.49
CA SER A 141 -35.58 -10.72 -20.38
C SER A 141 -35.09 -9.27 -20.36
N THR A 142 -34.74 -8.77 -19.17
CA THR A 142 -34.17 -7.44 -18.99
C THR A 142 -33.10 -7.43 -17.89
N SER A 143 -32.27 -6.39 -17.87
CA SER A 143 -31.28 -6.13 -16.84
C SER A 143 -31.56 -4.80 -16.15
N LEU A 144 -31.61 -4.80 -14.82
CA LEU A 144 -31.68 -3.58 -14.01
C LEU A 144 -30.27 -3.17 -13.61
N THR A 145 -29.95 -1.89 -13.76
CA THR A 145 -28.67 -1.32 -13.34
C THR A 145 -28.84 -0.44 -12.11
N CYS A 146 -27.83 -0.42 -11.25
CA CYS A 146 -27.77 0.41 -10.05
C CYS A 146 -26.31 0.78 -9.82
N GLU A 147 -26.04 2.06 -9.63
CA GLU A 147 -24.73 2.57 -9.26
C GLU A 147 -24.77 3.04 -7.81
N ALA A 148 -23.88 2.49 -6.99
CA ALA A 148 -23.70 2.91 -5.61
C ALA A 148 -22.38 3.67 -5.48
N SER A 149 -22.43 4.87 -4.94
CA SER A 149 -21.26 5.73 -4.69
C SER A 149 -21.21 6.15 -3.23
N GLY A 150 -20.01 6.40 -2.70
CA GLY A 150 -19.79 6.72 -1.28
C GLY A 150 -18.44 6.23 -0.77
N SER A 151 -18.19 6.35 0.54
CA SER A 151 -16.97 5.81 1.15
C SER A 151 -17.07 4.29 1.35
N PRO A 152 -16.08 3.48 0.91
CA PRO A 152 -16.04 2.04 1.16
C PRO A 152 -15.98 1.67 2.66
N PRO A 153 -16.39 0.44 3.04
CA PRO A 153 -17.04 -0.57 2.19
C PRO A 153 -18.52 -0.25 1.94
N ILE A 154 -18.96 -0.38 0.69
CA ILE A 154 -20.38 -0.24 0.30
C ILE A 154 -20.96 -1.62 0.04
N SER A 155 -22.06 -1.96 0.71
CA SER A 155 -22.84 -3.17 0.45
C SER A 155 -24.24 -2.78 -0.03
N TYR A 156 -24.74 -3.47 -1.06
CA TYR A 156 -26.09 -3.27 -1.57
C TYR A 156 -26.71 -4.63 -1.94
N ARG A 157 -28.05 -4.66 -1.96
CA ARG A 157 -28.84 -5.85 -2.28
C ARG A 157 -30.02 -5.45 -3.15
N TRP A 158 -30.33 -6.29 -4.13
CA TRP A 158 -31.54 -6.16 -4.91
C TRP A 158 -32.72 -6.82 -4.18
N PHE A 159 -33.90 -6.21 -4.29
CA PHE A 159 -35.14 -6.79 -3.80
C PHE A 159 -36.27 -6.44 -4.77
N ARG A 160 -37.27 -7.31 -4.88
CA ARG A 160 -38.48 -7.06 -5.65
C ARG A 160 -39.53 -6.46 -4.70
N GLY A 161 -39.90 -5.21 -4.92
CA GLY A 161 -41.00 -4.57 -4.19
C GLY A 161 -42.34 -5.18 -4.59
N SER A 162 -43.25 -5.33 -3.63
CA SER A 162 -44.66 -5.57 -3.90
C SER A 162 -45.32 -4.27 -4.39
N PRO A 163 -46.30 -4.30 -5.28
CA PRO A 163 -47.08 -3.10 -5.60
C PRO A 163 -47.70 -2.59 -4.29
N ALA A 164 -47.48 -1.33 -3.95
CA ALA A 164 -48.31 -0.66 -2.98
C ALA A 164 -49.71 -0.57 -3.61
N GLY A 165 -50.63 -1.39 -3.09
CA GLY A 165 -52.06 -1.29 -3.39
C GLY A 165 -52.69 -0.13 -2.66
#